data_AF-A0A973JSS3-F1
#
_entry.id   AF-A0A973JSS3-F1
#
_cell.length_a   1.000
_cell.length_b   1.000
_cell.length_c   1.000
_cell.angle_alpha   90.00
_cell.angle_beta   90.00
_cell.angle_gamma   90.00
#
_symmetry.space_group_name_H-M   'P 1'
#
loop_
_entity.id
_entity.type
_entity.pdbx_description
1 polymer ?
#
loop_
_entity_poly.entity_id
_entity_poly.type
_entity_poly.pdbx_seq_one_letter_code
_entity_poly.pdbx_strand_id
1 'polypeptide(L)'
;DLLVWFIIFSSIFIGSLIKPQTLIMGIAILLYEFTFKRKDSIKQEFIRLISVSLIVILTFFLSSQVQKSLVEMGQFKQEPEYSFTLPHYLMVGLNPDSYGAYVAEDAEVSYGQFTIEDREAKNFEIIKERIDYLNQNGWISFLVNKAVVNFNDGSFAWGREGDFYQEIFEKDNLFANALRSYFYHDGDSFESFLLLRQILWMIVLDLMATSLFNRKKDEEIFVQIICIGIILFNMIFEARARYLFAYVPYFVLLATLSFNDLVDFSGKKG
;
A
#
# COMPACT_ATOMS: atom_id res chain seq x y z
N ASP A 1 24.64 3.76 -13.77
CA ASP A 1 24.33 4.90 -14.65
C ASP A 1 23.47 5.88 -13.87
N LEU A 2 23.88 7.16 -13.76
CA LEU A 2 23.14 8.19 -13.03
C LEU A 2 21.81 8.53 -13.72
N LEU A 3 21.73 8.35 -15.04
CA LEU A 3 20.51 8.56 -15.81
C LEU A 3 19.40 7.60 -15.38
N VAL A 4 19.74 6.33 -15.16
CA VAL A 4 18.78 5.32 -14.66
C VAL A 4 18.22 5.71 -13.30
N TRP A 5 19.07 6.16 -12.38
CA TRP A 5 18.64 6.66 -11.07
C TRP A 5 17.71 7.87 -11.18
N PHE A 6 18.08 8.82 -12.04
CA PHE A 6 17.25 10.00 -12.29
C PHE A 6 15.87 9.62 -12.84
N ILE A 7 15.81 8.71 -13.81
CA ILE A 7 14.53 8.23 -14.38
C ILE A 7 13.70 7.53 -13.29
N ILE A 8 14.29 6.59 -12.53
CA ILE A 8 13.60 5.85 -11.47
C ILE A 8 12.97 6.79 -10.46
N PHE A 9 13.76 7.70 -9.88
CA PHE A 9 13.23 8.61 -8.85
C PHE A 9 12.26 9.63 -9.42
N SER A 10 12.47 10.13 -10.64
CA SER A 10 11.49 10.99 -11.31
C SER A 10 10.15 10.28 -11.49
N SER A 11 10.14 9.02 -11.93
CA SER A 11 8.91 8.23 -12.07
C SER A 11 8.22 8.00 -10.73
N ILE A 12 8.99 7.73 -9.65
CA ILE A 12 8.45 7.54 -8.31
C ILE A 12 7.80 8.83 -7.79
N PHE A 13 8.48 9.97 -7.95
CA PHE A 13 7.96 11.27 -7.50
C PHE A 13 6.73 11.71 -8.30
N ILE A 14 6.76 11.61 -9.63
CA ILE A 14 5.59 11.90 -10.47
C ILE A 14 4.42 10.98 -10.07
N GLY A 15 4.70 9.69 -9.87
CA GLY A 15 3.70 8.74 -9.36
C GLY A 15 3.14 9.14 -8.00
N SER A 16 3.96 9.73 -7.12
CA SER A 16 3.54 10.14 -5.77
C SER A 16 2.58 11.32 -5.77
N LEU A 17 2.60 12.14 -6.83
CA LEU A 17 1.62 13.21 -7.04
C LEU A 17 0.22 12.66 -7.31
N ILE A 18 0.12 11.43 -7.84
CA ILE A 18 -1.15 10.75 -8.11
C ILE A 18 -1.52 9.87 -6.91
N LYS A 19 -0.56 9.08 -6.42
CA LYS A 19 -0.75 8.11 -5.35
C LYS A 19 0.50 8.07 -4.46
N PRO A 20 0.45 8.58 -3.21
CA PRO A 20 1.63 8.72 -2.36
C PRO A 20 2.31 7.38 -2.06
N GLN A 21 1.59 6.27 -2.22
CA GLN A 21 2.12 4.93 -1.97
C GLN A 21 3.26 4.51 -2.93
N THR A 22 3.46 5.19 -4.07
CA THR A 22 4.63 4.94 -4.94
C THR A 22 5.95 5.19 -4.22
N LEU A 23 5.96 6.04 -3.18
CA LEU A 23 7.13 6.32 -2.36
C LEU A 23 7.66 5.07 -1.64
N ILE A 24 6.80 4.06 -1.39
CA ILE A 24 7.21 2.77 -0.81
C ILE A 24 8.31 2.13 -1.67
N MET A 25 8.20 2.21 -3.00
CA MET A 25 9.22 1.70 -3.92
C MET A 25 10.55 2.45 -3.75
N GLY A 26 10.50 3.78 -3.67
CA GLY A 26 11.71 4.60 -3.46
C GLY A 26 12.40 4.26 -2.15
N ILE A 27 11.64 4.11 -1.06
CA ILE A 27 12.16 3.71 0.24
C ILE A 27 12.78 2.31 0.15
N ALA A 28 12.11 1.35 -0.48
CA ALA A 28 12.62 -0.01 -0.63
C ALA A 28 13.94 -0.05 -1.41
N ILE A 29 14.04 0.71 -2.50
CA ILE A 29 15.26 0.87 -3.30
C ILE A 29 16.40 1.44 -2.45
N LEU A 30 16.14 2.53 -1.71
CA LEU A 30 17.16 3.14 -0.84
C LEU A 30 17.60 2.19 0.27
N LEU A 31 16.66 1.53 0.95
CA LEU A 31 16.97 0.55 2.00
C LEU A 31 17.81 -0.60 1.45
N TYR A 32 17.44 -1.15 0.30
CA TYR A 32 18.17 -2.25 -0.33
C TYR A 32 19.59 -1.83 -0.70
N GLU A 33 19.71 -0.69 -1.39
CA GLU A 33 20.98 -0.16 -1.85
C GLU A 33 21.92 0.17 -0.69
N PHE A 34 21.43 0.77 0.39
CA PHE A 34 22.26 1.14 1.55
C PHE A 34 22.61 -0.04 2.47
N THR A 35 21.72 -1.03 2.58
CA THR A 35 21.88 -2.12 3.56
C THR A 35 22.58 -3.34 2.96
N PHE A 36 22.14 -3.77 1.77
CA PHE A 36 22.50 -5.07 1.22
C PHE A 36 23.56 -4.98 0.11
N LYS A 37 23.62 -3.85 -0.60
CA LYS A 37 24.56 -3.66 -1.71
C LYS A 37 25.80 -2.90 -1.26
N ARG A 38 26.73 -3.61 -0.60
CA ARG A 38 28.04 -3.05 -0.21
C ARG A 38 29.06 -3.18 -1.33
N LYS A 39 29.88 -2.14 -1.54
CA LYS A 39 31.09 -2.21 -2.37
C LYS A 39 32.34 -2.35 -1.52
N ASP A 40 33.38 -2.93 -2.12
CA ASP A 40 34.69 -3.20 -1.47
C ASP A 40 35.41 -1.93 -0.99
N SER A 41 35.07 -0.75 -1.53
CA SER A 41 35.69 0.52 -1.18
C SER A 41 34.72 1.52 -0.57
N ILE A 42 35.01 1.93 0.68
CA ILE A 42 34.29 2.98 1.42
C ILE A 42 34.14 4.26 0.60
N LYS A 43 35.17 4.64 -0.17
CA LYS A 43 35.15 5.85 -1.01
C LYS A 43 34.11 5.74 -2.14
N GLN A 44 33.99 4.57 -2.77
CA GLN A 44 33.01 4.36 -3.85
C GLN A 44 31.59 4.33 -3.28
N GLU A 45 31.42 3.76 -2.09
CA GLU A 45 30.13 3.78 -1.40
C GLU A 45 29.71 5.21 -1.08
N PHE A 46 30.59 6.01 -0.46
CA PHE A 46 30.32 7.40 -0.14
C PHE A 46 29.93 8.26 -1.36
N ILE A 47 30.66 8.13 -2.47
CA ILE A 47 30.35 8.85 -3.73
C ILE A 47 28.96 8.45 -4.24
N ARG A 48 28.61 7.17 -4.18
CA ARG A 48 27.30 6.66 -4.59
C ARG A 48 26.18 7.18 -3.68
N LEU A 49 26.34 7.13 -2.36
CA LEU A 49 25.36 7.64 -1.39
C LEU A 49 25.04 9.12 -1.64
N ILE A 50 26.07 9.93 -1.86
CA ILE A 50 25.91 11.35 -2.21
C ILE A 50 25.20 11.50 -3.54
N SER A 51 25.62 10.75 -4.57
CA SER A 51 25.03 10.85 -5.91
C SER A 51 23.53 10.50 -5.91
N VAL A 52 23.14 9.43 -5.22
CA VAL A 52 21.74 9.01 -5.07
C VAL A 52 20.96 10.06 -4.28
N SER A 53 21.49 10.53 -3.15
CA SER A 53 20.85 11.58 -2.33
C SER A 53 20.62 12.87 -3.14
N LEU A 54 21.61 13.31 -3.91
CA LEU A 54 21.48 14.49 -4.78
C LEU A 54 20.41 14.30 -5.86
N ILE A 55 20.31 13.11 -6.46
CA ILE A 55 19.26 12.79 -7.43
C ILE A 55 17.88 12.82 -6.77
N VAL A 56 17.73 12.24 -5.58
CA VAL A 56 16.46 12.26 -4.82
C VAL A 56 16.05 13.71 -4.53
N ILE A 57 16.97 14.54 -4.05
CA ILE A 57 16.71 15.95 -3.76
C ILE A 57 16.34 16.71 -5.04
N LEU A 58 17.09 16.51 -6.13
CA LEU A 58 16.84 17.16 -7.41
C LEU A 58 15.46 16.77 -7.98
N THR A 59 15.14 15.48 -7.97
CA THR A 59 13.86 14.98 -8.49
C THR A 59 12.68 15.42 -7.65
N PHE A 60 12.82 15.46 -6.32
CA PHE A 60 11.83 16.08 -5.44
C PHE A 60 11.61 17.55 -5.76
N PHE A 61 12.70 18.33 -5.86
CA PHE A 61 12.63 19.75 -6.18
C PHE A 61 11.95 20.00 -7.53
N LEU A 62 12.39 19.32 -8.60
CA LEU A 62 11.78 19.46 -9.92
C LEU A 62 10.29 19.07 -9.93
N SER A 63 9.93 17.98 -9.24
CA SER A 63 8.53 17.54 -9.15
C SER A 63 7.66 18.54 -8.40
N SER A 64 8.19 19.17 -7.34
CA SER A 64 7.48 20.23 -6.61
C SER A 64 7.23 21.48 -7.47
N GLN A 65 8.18 21.85 -8.33
CA GLN A 65 8.00 22.95 -9.28
C GLN A 65 6.93 22.61 -10.32
N VAL A 66 6.95 21.40 -10.88
CA VAL A 66 5.93 20.93 -11.83
C VAL A 66 4.54 20.96 -11.19
N GLN A 67 4.41 20.43 -9.97
CA GLN A 67 3.14 20.46 -9.24
C GLN A 67 2.64 21.89 -9.04
N LYS A 68 3.52 22.80 -8.58
CA LYS A 68 3.18 24.22 -8.41
C LYS A 68 2.70 24.84 -9.71
N SER A 69 3.41 24.63 -10.81
CA SER A 69 3.00 25.14 -12.13
C SER A 69 1.66 24.56 -12.60
N LEU A 70 1.40 23.28 -12.37
CA LEU A 70 0.12 22.64 -12.75
C LEU A 70 -1.07 23.23 -11.99
N VAL A 71 -0.88 23.56 -10.70
CA VAL A 71 -1.89 24.26 -9.88
C VAL A 71 -2.09 25.69 -10.38
N GLU A 72 -1.01 26.44 -10.63
CA GLU A 72 -1.07 27.82 -11.13
C GLU A 72 -1.74 27.92 -12.52
N MET A 73 -1.56 26.91 -13.38
CA MET A 73 -2.23 26.80 -14.68
C MET A 73 -3.73 26.46 -14.59
N GLY A 74 -4.28 26.32 -13.38
CA GLY A 74 -5.69 26.03 -13.14
C GLY A 74 -6.13 24.63 -13.59
N GLN A 75 -5.18 23.73 -13.92
CA GLN A 75 -5.48 22.35 -14.31
C GLN A 75 -5.90 21.50 -13.12
N PHE A 76 -5.51 21.90 -11.90
CA PHE A 76 -5.91 21.29 -10.65
C PHE A 76 -6.47 22.38 -9.71
N LYS A 77 -7.80 22.51 -9.65
CA LYS A 77 -8.47 23.26 -8.59
C LYS A 77 -8.52 22.37 -7.35
N GLN A 78 -7.46 22.40 -6.56
CA GLN A 78 -7.49 21.83 -5.21
C GLN A 78 -7.82 22.98 -4.28
N GLU A 79 -8.97 22.95 -3.62
CA GLU A 79 -9.21 23.83 -2.47
C GLU A 79 -8.52 23.17 -1.27
N PRO A 80 -7.32 23.64 -0.87
CA PRO A 80 -6.48 22.92 0.10
C PRO A 80 -7.19 22.79 1.46
N GLU A 81 -8.05 23.76 1.76
CA GLU A 81 -8.87 23.83 2.97
C GLU A 81 -9.79 22.63 3.14
N TYR A 82 -10.23 21.95 2.07
CA TYR A 82 -11.09 20.77 2.14
C TYR A 82 -10.34 19.44 2.01
N SER A 83 -9.01 19.47 1.88
CA SER A 83 -8.22 18.25 1.72
C SER A 83 -7.90 17.61 3.07
N PHE A 84 -8.05 16.28 3.15
CA PHE A 84 -7.53 15.52 4.28
C PHE A 84 -6.01 15.52 4.26
N THR A 85 -5.42 15.79 5.41
CA THR A 85 -3.98 15.75 5.63
C THR A 85 -3.54 14.40 6.18
N LEU A 86 -2.23 14.16 6.25
CA LEU A 86 -1.68 12.90 6.75
C LEU A 86 -2.17 12.52 8.17
N PRO A 87 -2.31 13.47 9.13
CA PRO A 87 -2.86 13.16 10.45
C PRO A 87 -4.27 12.58 10.42
N HIS A 88 -5.13 12.94 9.46
CA HIS A 88 -6.46 12.34 9.32
C HIS A 88 -6.36 10.83 9.08
N TYR A 89 -5.58 10.40 8.08
CA TYR A 89 -5.44 8.99 7.74
C TYR A 89 -4.76 8.18 8.85
N LEU A 90 -3.83 8.80 9.58
CA LEU A 90 -3.19 8.18 10.75
C LEU A 90 -4.19 8.03 11.90
N MET A 91 -4.99 9.07 12.16
CA MET A 91 -6.07 9.04 13.14
C MET A 91 -7.03 7.90 12.84
N VAL A 92 -7.60 7.85 11.62
CA VAL A 92 -8.49 6.76 11.17
C VAL A 92 -7.82 5.40 11.34
N GLY A 93 -6.56 5.28 10.92
CA GLY A 93 -5.79 4.05 11.06
C GLY A 93 -5.62 3.58 12.50
N LEU A 94 -5.69 4.47 13.49
CA LEU A 94 -5.56 4.15 14.92
C LEU A 94 -6.91 3.92 15.62
N ASN A 95 -8.03 3.94 14.90
CA ASN A 95 -9.36 3.75 15.49
C ASN A 95 -9.51 2.33 16.09
N PRO A 96 -9.64 2.19 17.43
CA PRO A 96 -9.68 0.89 18.08
C PRO A 96 -11.00 0.13 17.82
N ASP A 97 -12.11 0.85 17.59
CA ASP A 97 -13.44 0.26 17.44
C ASP A 97 -13.63 -0.36 16.05
N SER A 98 -13.05 0.27 15.02
CA SER A 98 -13.09 -0.20 13.64
C SER A 98 -11.85 -0.99 13.21
N TYR A 99 -10.90 -1.20 14.14
CA TYR A 99 -9.57 -1.75 13.86
C TYR A 99 -8.85 -1.04 12.70
N GLY A 100 -9.01 0.28 12.64
CA GLY A 100 -8.41 1.14 11.63
C GLY A 100 -9.21 1.28 10.34
N ALA A 101 -10.38 0.63 10.19
CA ALA A 101 -11.23 0.85 9.03
C ALA A 101 -11.89 2.24 9.06
N TYR A 102 -12.19 2.77 7.88
CA TYR A 102 -12.94 4.02 7.75
C TYR A 102 -14.30 3.94 8.46
N VAL A 103 -14.61 4.99 9.22
CA VAL A 103 -15.93 5.25 9.80
C VAL A 103 -16.30 6.71 9.54
N ALA A 104 -17.59 6.98 9.35
CA ALA A 104 -18.06 8.31 8.95
C ALA A 104 -17.77 9.37 10.02
N GLU A 105 -17.84 8.98 11.28
CA GLU A 105 -17.62 9.83 12.45
C GLU A 105 -16.20 10.42 12.46
N ASP A 106 -15.18 9.63 12.07
CA ASP A 106 -13.80 10.12 11.97
C ASP A 106 -13.63 11.13 10.84
N ALA A 107 -14.35 10.96 9.74
CA ALA A 107 -14.36 11.91 8.63
C ALA A 107 -15.07 13.21 9.03
N GLU A 108 -16.21 13.12 9.71
CA GLU A 108 -16.97 14.26 10.21
C GLU A 108 -16.16 15.12 11.17
N VAL A 109 -15.34 14.51 12.03
CA VAL A 109 -14.40 15.25 12.90
C VAL A 109 -13.45 16.13 12.08
N SER A 110 -12.83 15.56 11.04
CA SER A 110 -11.90 16.31 10.19
C SER A 110 -12.62 17.35 9.32
N TYR A 111 -13.80 17.03 8.78
CA TYR A 111 -14.61 17.97 7.99
C TYR A 111 -15.17 19.12 8.83
N GLY A 112 -15.43 18.89 10.12
CA GLY A 112 -15.94 19.90 11.04
C GLY A 112 -14.95 21.02 11.37
N GLN A 113 -13.67 20.90 10.98
CA GLN A 113 -12.66 21.93 11.16
C GLN A 113 -12.49 22.75 9.87
N PHE A 114 -12.56 24.08 9.99
CA PHE A 114 -12.52 25.00 8.83
C PHE A 114 -11.10 25.22 8.29
N THR A 115 -10.09 25.26 9.16
CA THR A 115 -8.69 25.47 8.75
C THR A 115 -7.92 24.15 8.76
N ILE A 116 -6.82 24.09 8.00
CA ILE A 116 -5.93 22.93 7.97
C ILE A 116 -5.27 22.77 9.34
N GLU A 117 -4.85 23.88 9.96
CA GLU A 117 -4.18 23.90 11.25
C GLU A 117 -5.09 23.35 12.36
N ASP A 118 -6.34 23.80 12.44
CA ASP A 118 -7.30 23.31 13.44
C ASP A 118 -7.63 21.83 13.21
N ARG A 119 -7.72 21.41 11.94
CA ARG A 119 -7.93 20.01 11.57
C ARG A 119 -6.78 19.12 12.03
N GLU A 120 -5.54 19.50 11.70
CA GLU A 120 -4.37 18.73 12.11
C GLU A 120 -4.23 18.69 13.63
N ALA A 121 -4.43 19.82 14.31
CA ALA A 121 -4.43 19.88 15.77
C ALA A 121 -5.45 18.91 16.38
N LYS A 122 -6.69 18.90 15.85
CA LYS A 122 -7.74 18.00 16.33
C LYS A 122 -7.44 16.54 16.01
N ASN A 123 -6.91 16.23 14.82
CA ASN A 123 -6.51 14.88 14.48
C ASN A 123 -5.36 14.38 15.37
N PHE A 124 -4.38 15.22 15.70
CA PHE A 124 -3.30 14.85 16.61
C PHE A 124 -3.76 14.67 18.06
N GLU A 125 -4.74 15.45 18.52
CA GLU A 125 -5.40 15.25 19.82
C GLU A 125 -5.97 13.82 19.91
N ILE A 126 -6.78 13.42 18.93
CA ILE A 126 -7.43 12.10 18.91
C ILE A 126 -6.41 10.97 18.71
N ILE A 127 -5.38 11.18 17.89
CA ILE A 127 -4.27 10.21 17.75
C ILE A 127 -3.65 9.90 19.13
N LYS A 128 -3.38 10.94 19.94
CA LYS A 128 -2.81 10.75 21.29
C LYS A 128 -3.77 9.97 22.19
N GLU A 129 -5.05 10.33 22.20
CA GLU A 129 -6.08 9.61 22.97
C GLU A 129 -6.15 8.13 22.59
N ARG A 130 -6.13 7.81 21.29
CA ARG A 130 -6.14 6.43 20.78
C ARG A 130 -4.87 5.68 21.17
N ILE A 131 -3.70 6.31 21.09
CA ILE A 131 -2.44 5.71 21.54
C ILE A 131 -2.49 5.39 23.04
N ASP A 132 -2.98 6.31 23.87
CA ASP A 132 -3.10 6.12 25.31
C ASP A 132 -4.11 5.00 25.65
N TYR A 133 -5.21 4.93 24.92
CA TYR A 133 -6.16 3.83 25.02
C TYR A 133 -5.53 2.48 24.62
N LEU A 134 -4.81 2.41 23.50
CA LEU A 134 -4.16 1.18 23.02
C LEU A 134 -3.02 0.72 23.94
N ASN A 135 -2.32 1.65 24.59
CA ASN A 135 -1.32 1.33 25.61
C ASN A 135 -1.94 0.59 26.82
N GLN A 136 -3.20 0.88 27.15
CA GLN A 136 -3.91 0.27 28.27
C GLN A 136 -4.69 -1.00 27.88
N ASN A 137 -5.23 -1.04 26.65
CA ASN A 137 -6.14 -2.09 26.19
C ASN A 137 -5.48 -3.14 25.27
N GLY A 138 -4.23 -2.91 24.84
CA GLY A 138 -3.37 -3.90 24.22
C GLY A 138 -3.17 -3.72 22.70
N TRP A 139 -1.98 -3.20 22.34
CA TRP A 139 -1.53 -3.05 20.96
C TRP A 139 -1.58 -4.32 20.11
N ILE A 140 -1.23 -5.47 20.69
CA ILE A 140 -1.12 -6.72 19.93
C ILE A 140 -2.49 -7.13 19.38
N SER A 141 -3.54 -7.11 20.21
CA SER A 141 -4.90 -7.44 19.78
C SER A 141 -5.37 -6.51 18.67
N PHE A 142 -5.15 -5.21 18.85
CA PHE A 142 -5.48 -4.20 17.84
C PHE A 142 -4.77 -4.46 16.50
N LEU A 143 -3.44 -4.67 16.52
CA LEU A 143 -2.66 -4.90 15.30
C LEU A 143 -3.04 -6.22 14.61
N VAL A 144 -3.36 -7.28 15.36
CA VAL A 144 -3.82 -8.54 14.78
C VAL A 144 -5.17 -8.36 14.08
N ASN A 145 -6.14 -7.71 14.74
CA ASN A 145 -7.45 -7.46 14.12
C ASN A 145 -7.33 -6.52 12.92
N LYS A 146 -6.49 -5.49 12.99
CA LYS A 146 -6.20 -4.61 11.85
C LYS A 146 -5.55 -5.35 10.68
N ALA A 147 -4.66 -6.30 10.96
CA ALA A 147 -4.12 -7.18 9.93
C ALA A 147 -5.22 -8.05 9.30
N VAL A 148 -6.17 -8.56 10.09
CA VAL A 148 -7.33 -9.29 9.55
C VAL A 148 -8.15 -8.39 8.62
N VAL A 149 -8.45 -7.14 9.01
CA VAL A 149 -9.18 -6.19 8.16
C VAL A 149 -8.47 -5.94 6.82
N ASN A 150 -7.14 -5.80 6.83
CA ASN A 150 -6.36 -5.55 5.63
C ASN A 150 -6.19 -6.78 4.73
N PHE A 151 -5.89 -7.95 5.32
CA PHE A 151 -5.37 -9.10 4.57
C PHE A 151 -6.35 -10.27 4.46
N ASN A 152 -7.44 -10.32 5.22
CA ASN A 152 -8.38 -11.46 5.22
C ASN A 152 -9.50 -11.35 4.15
N ASP A 153 -9.25 -10.64 3.05
CA ASP A 153 -10.21 -10.50 1.97
C ASP A 153 -9.53 -10.63 0.60
N GLY A 154 -9.52 -11.85 0.05
CA GLY A 154 -8.95 -12.14 -1.28
C GLY A 154 -9.75 -11.52 -2.43
N SER A 155 -10.96 -11.04 -2.18
CA SER A 155 -11.72 -10.26 -3.16
C SER A 155 -11.23 -8.80 -3.26
N PHE A 156 -10.45 -8.34 -2.27
CA PHE A 156 -9.99 -6.95 -2.14
C PHE A 156 -11.15 -5.94 -2.18
N ALA A 157 -12.22 -6.21 -1.41
CA ALA A 157 -13.47 -5.45 -1.34
C ALA A 157 -14.26 -5.35 -2.65
N TRP A 158 -14.09 -6.31 -3.57
CA TRP A 158 -14.85 -6.34 -4.82
C TRP A 158 -16.36 -6.46 -4.56
N GLY A 159 -17.14 -5.50 -5.08
CA GLY A 159 -18.59 -5.49 -4.93
C GLY A 159 -19.11 -5.12 -3.53
N ARG A 160 -18.26 -4.68 -2.60
CA ARG A 160 -18.67 -4.35 -1.21
C ARG A 160 -18.78 -2.85 -0.89
N GLU A 161 -18.30 -1.97 -1.77
CA GLU A 161 -18.32 -0.53 -1.55
C GLU A 161 -19.58 0.10 -2.15
N GLY A 162 -20.19 1.07 -1.46
CA GLY A 162 -21.51 1.66 -1.78
C GLY A 162 -21.84 1.74 -3.28
N ASP A 163 -21.17 2.65 -4.00
CA ASP A 163 -21.43 2.92 -5.43
C ASP A 163 -20.65 2.00 -6.39
N PHE A 164 -20.26 0.80 -5.97
CA PHE A 164 -19.45 -0.10 -6.83
C PHE A 164 -20.10 -0.36 -8.19
N TYR A 165 -21.44 -0.40 -8.23
CA TYR A 165 -22.23 -0.48 -9.45
C TYR A 165 -23.04 0.82 -9.64
N GLN A 166 -22.46 1.83 -10.30
CA GLN A 166 -23.18 3.07 -10.60
C GLN A 166 -24.27 2.88 -11.66
N GLU A 167 -23.99 2.08 -12.69
CA GLU A 167 -24.93 1.73 -13.74
C GLU A 167 -24.64 0.30 -14.23
N ILE A 168 -25.67 -0.53 -14.32
CA ILE A 168 -25.56 -1.90 -14.84
C ILE A 168 -26.22 -1.93 -16.21
N PHE A 169 -25.39 -1.96 -17.26
CA PHE A 169 -25.89 -2.05 -18.63
C PHE A 169 -26.41 -3.46 -18.92
N GLU A 170 -27.67 -3.54 -19.32
CA GLU A 170 -28.27 -4.80 -19.75
C GLU A 170 -27.71 -5.21 -21.11
N LYS A 171 -27.15 -6.42 -21.18
CA LYS A 171 -26.65 -7.04 -22.41
C LYS A 171 -27.16 -8.47 -22.49
N ASP A 172 -28.15 -8.70 -23.36
CA ASP A 172 -28.78 -10.00 -23.52
C ASP A 172 -28.03 -10.90 -24.50
N ASN A 173 -26.84 -11.34 -24.12
CA ASN A 173 -26.18 -12.46 -24.77
C ASN A 173 -25.60 -13.44 -23.77
N LEU A 174 -25.45 -14.70 -24.19
CA LEU A 174 -25.03 -15.81 -23.33
C LEU A 174 -23.70 -15.53 -22.61
N PHE A 175 -22.75 -14.89 -23.30
CA PHE A 175 -21.44 -14.58 -22.73
C PHE A 175 -21.52 -13.47 -21.67
N ALA A 176 -22.25 -12.40 -21.94
CA ALA A 176 -22.48 -11.31 -20.99
C ALA A 176 -23.20 -11.80 -19.74
N ASN A 177 -24.21 -12.65 -19.89
CA ASN A 177 -24.94 -13.25 -18.78
C ASN A 177 -24.06 -14.18 -17.95
N ALA A 178 -23.20 -14.99 -18.59
CA ALA A 178 -22.24 -15.84 -17.88
C ALA A 178 -21.24 -15.02 -17.06
N LEU A 179 -20.68 -13.95 -17.65
CA LEU A 179 -19.78 -13.04 -16.92
C LEU A 179 -20.48 -12.33 -15.77
N ARG A 180 -21.72 -11.86 -15.97
CA ARG A 180 -22.51 -11.22 -14.93
C ARG A 180 -22.78 -12.18 -13.78
N SER A 181 -23.24 -13.40 -14.08
CA SER A 181 -23.49 -14.44 -13.08
C SER A 181 -22.25 -14.75 -12.23
N TYR A 182 -21.04 -14.60 -12.79
CA TYR A 182 -19.78 -14.88 -12.09
C TYR A 182 -19.18 -13.68 -11.34
N PHE A 183 -19.17 -12.48 -11.93
CA PHE A 183 -18.44 -11.32 -11.40
C PHE A 183 -19.28 -10.31 -10.61
N TYR A 184 -20.62 -10.35 -10.73
CA TYR A 184 -21.51 -9.37 -10.11
C TYR A 184 -22.12 -9.92 -8.83
N HIS A 185 -22.36 -9.04 -7.86
CA HIS A 185 -22.91 -9.40 -6.55
C HIS A 185 -24.29 -10.07 -6.63
N ASP A 186 -25.09 -9.77 -7.66
CA ASP A 186 -26.41 -10.38 -7.91
C ASP A 186 -26.34 -11.69 -8.73
N GLY A 187 -25.15 -12.13 -9.10
CA GLY A 187 -24.93 -13.31 -9.93
C GLY A 187 -24.94 -14.63 -9.17
N ASP A 188 -25.56 -15.68 -9.73
CA ASP A 188 -25.68 -17.01 -9.11
C ASP A 188 -24.33 -17.64 -8.72
N SER A 189 -23.25 -17.31 -9.44
CA SER A 189 -21.91 -17.87 -9.23
C SER A 189 -20.97 -16.94 -8.47
N PHE A 190 -21.45 -15.81 -7.96
CA PHE A 190 -20.63 -14.80 -7.29
C PHE A 190 -19.89 -15.35 -6.06
N GLU A 191 -20.56 -16.17 -5.24
CA GLU A 191 -19.93 -16.82 -4.09
C GLU A 191 -18.78 -17.75 -4.50
N SER A 192 -18.89 -18.44 -5.64
CA SER A 192 -17.81 -19.26 -6.17
C SER A 192 -16.62 -18.41 -6.62
N PHE A 193 -16.89 -17.25 -7.22
CA PHE A 193 -15.87 -16.26 -7.56
C PHE A 193 -15.14 -15.74 -6.31
N LEU A 194 -15.87 -15.38 -5.26
CA LEU A 194 -15.28 -14.93 -3.98
C LEU A 194 -14.44 -16.04 -3.35
N LEU A 195 -14.96 -17.28 -3.31
CA LEU A 195 -14.25 -18.42 -2.74
C LEU A 195 -12.94 -18.70 -3.48
N LEU A 196 -12.96 -18.72 -4.82
CA LEU A 196 -11.74 -18.92 -5.62
C LEU A 196 -10.70 -17.85 -5.28
N ARG A 197 -11.10 -16.58 -5.22
CA ARG A 197 -10.19 -15.49 -4.89
C ARG A 197 -9.65 -15.57 -3.48
N GLN A 198 -10.47 -15.96 -2.52
CA GLN A 198 -10.03 -16.20 -1.14
C GLN A 198 -8.99 -17.32 -1.08
N ILE A 199 -9.25 -18.47 -1.74
CA ILE A 199 -8.31 -19.59 -1.77
C ILE A 199 -6.98 -19.18 -2.39
N LEU A 200 -7.01 -18.55 -3.57
CA LEU A 200 -5.80 -18.10 -4.25
C LEU A 200 -5.01 -17.10 -3.39
N TRP A 201 -5.71 -16.19 -2.73
CA TRP A 201 -5.07 -15.20 -1.86
C TRP A 201 -4.43 -15.82 -0.63
N MET A 202 -5.11 -16.77 0.03
CA MET A 202 -4.54 -17.50 1.16
C MET A 202 -3.28 -18.28 0.76
N ILE A 203 -3.29 -18.93 -0.42
CA ILE A 203 -2.09 -19.61 -0.96
C ILE A 203 -0.93 -18.63 -1.13
N VAL A 204 -1.18 -17.43 -1.66
CA VAL A 204 -0.14 -16.40 -1.83
C VAL A 204 0.44 -15.99 -0.47
N LEU A 205 -0.42 -15.71 0.52
CA LEU A 205 0.03 -15.32 1.87
C LEU A 205 0.82 -16.44 2.56
N ASP A 206 0.37 -17.68 2.47
CA ASP A 206 1.04 -18.85 3.06
C ASP A 206 2.42 -19.07 2.44
N LEU A 207 2.52 -19.01 1.10
CA LEU A 207 3.80 -19.13 0.40
C LEU A 207 4.76 -17.98 0.76
N MET A 208 4.26 -16.74 0.82
CA MET A 208 5.07 -15.61 1.25
C MET A 208 5.59 -15.76 2.68
N ALA A 209 4.82 -16.34 3.60
CA ALA A 209 5.29 -16.54 4.97
C ALA A 209 6.53 -17.44 5.02
N THR A 210 6.67 -18.38 4.08
CA THR A 210 7.85 -19.26 3.98
C THR A 210 9.12 -18.51 3.57
N SER A 211 8.99 -17.35 2.92
CA SER A 211 10.09 -16.48 2.52
C SER A 211 10.95 -16.03 3.71
N LEU A 212 10.41 -16.06 4.93
CA LEU A 212 11.13 -15.68 6.15
C LEU A 212 12.19 -16.70 6.55
N PHE A 213 12.07 -17.96 6.12
CA PHE A 213 12.87 -19.07 6.61
C PHE A 213 13.91 -19.60 5.60
N ASN A 214 13.86 -19.17 4.34
CA ASN A 214 14.73 -19.65 3.27
C ASN A 214 16.00 -18.79 3.08
N ARG A 215 17.04 -19.38 2.48
CA ARG A 215 18.24 -18.63 2.06
C ARG A 215 17.89 -17.74 0.87
N LYS A 216 18.08 -16.43 1.05
CA LYS A 216 17.54 -15.45 0.13
C LYS A 216 18.54 -15.06 -0.95
N LYS A 217 18.07 -15.06 -2.20
CA LYS A 217 18.75 -14.37 -3.30
C LYS A 217 18.51 -12.86 -3.17
N ASP A 218 19.41 -12.07 -3.72
CA ASP A 218 19.34 -10.59 -3.74
C ASP A 218 17.97 -10.06 -4.20
N GLU A 219 17.41 -10.66 -5.25
CA GLU A 219 16.10 -10.33 -5.80
C GLU A 219 14.95 -10.59 -4.81
N GLU A 220 15.01 -11.70 -4.08
CA GLU A 220 14.00 -12.05 -3.08
C GLU A 220 14.04 -11.09 -1.89
N ILE A 221 15.24 -10.73 -1.41
CA ILE A 221 15.41 -9.72 -0.36
C ILE A 221 14.78 -8.40 -0.78
N PHE A 222 15.02 -7.97 -2.02
CA PHE A 222 14.47 -6.73 -2.55
C PHE A 222 12.93 -6.75 -2.57
N VAL A 223 12.33 -7.82 -3.10
CA VAL A 223 10.86 -7.97 -3.14
C VAL A 223 10.26 -8.06 -1.73
N GLN A 224 10.95 -8.71 -0.78
CA GLN A 224 10.52 -8.75 0.62
C GLN A 224 10.50 -7.36 1.27
N ILE A 225 11.52 -6.53 1.03
CA ILE A 225 11.53 -5.15 1.55
C ILE A 225 10.34 -4.36 1.01
N ILE A 226 10.01 -4.53 -0.28
CA ILE A 226 8.81 -3.91 -0.89
C ILE A 226 7.54 -4.39 -0.17
N CYS A 227 7.36 -5.72 -0.03
CA CYS A 227 6.17 -6.29 0.62
C CYS A 227 6.04 -5.85 2.08
N ILE A 228 7.14 -5.82 2.84
CA ILE A 228 7.16 -5.31 4.22
C ILE A 228 6.77 -3.82 4.25
N GLY A 229 7.30 -3.01 3.32
CA GLY A 229 6.93 -1.60 3.21
C GLY A 229 5.43 -1.40 2.94
N ILE A 230 4.84 -2.22 2.06
CA ILE A 230 3.40 -2.21 1.79
C ILE A 230 2.61 -2.62 3.04
N ILE A 231 3.02 -3.69 3.72
CA ILE A 231 2.35 -4.17 4.94
C ILE A 231 2.40 -3.08 6.01
N LEU A 232 3.57 -2.51 6.30
CA LEU A 232 3.72 -1.44 7.29
C LEU A 232 2.87 -0.21 6.93
N PHE A 233 2.86 0.21 5.67
CA PHE A 233 2.03 1.33 5.23
C PHE A 233 0.54 1.10 5.53
N ASN A 234 -0.01 -0.06 5.16
CA ASN A 234 -1.42 -0.40 5.41
C ASN A 234 -1.72 -0.65 6.91
N MET A 235 -0.71 -1.04 7.69
CA MET A 235 -0.84 -1.21 9.13
C MET A 235 -0.76 0.11 9.91
N ILE A 236 -0.20 1.16 9.33
CA ILE A 236 -0.16 2.50 9.94
C ILE A 236 -1.44 3.28 9.65
N PHE A 237 -1.85 3.36 8.38
CA PHE A 237 -2.99 4.17 7.96
C PHE A 237 -4.32 3.41 7.97
N GLU A 238 -5.37 4.02 7.43
CA GLU A 238 -6.69 3.40 7.23
C GLU A 238 -6.58 1.99 6.64
N ALA A 239 -7.25 1.03 7.28
CA ALA A 239 -7.24 -0.37 6.91
C ALA A 239 -8.37 -0.69 5.92
N ARG A 240 -8.00 -1.14 4.72
CA ARG A 240 -8.96 -1.63 3.72
C ARG A 240 -8.27 -2.54 2.71
N ALA A 241 -8.86 -3.71 2.46
CA ALA A 241 -8.30 -4.70 1.54
C ALA A 241 -8.06 -4.17 0.12
N ARG A 242 -8.91 -3.26 -0.39
CA ARG A 242 -8.74 -2.65 -1.72
C ARG A 242 -7.39 -1.94 -1.92
N TYR A 243 -6.78 -1.46 -0.84
CA TYR A 243 -5.47 -0.79 -0.92
C TYR A 243 -4.34 -1.76 -1.30
N LEU A 244 -4.53 -3.07 -1.06
CA LEU A 244 -3.59 -4.11 -1.47
C LEU A 244 -3.69 -4.48 -2.95
N PHE A 245 -4.82 -4.20 -3.61
CA PHE A 245 -5.09 -4.67 -4.98
C PHE A 245 -4.00 -4.24 -5.98
N ALA A 246 -3.52 -3.00 -5.87
CA ALA A 246 -2.44 -2.48 -6.72
C ALA A 246 -1.07 -3.17 -6.49
N TYR A 247 -0.91 -3.85 -5.36
CA TYR A 247 0.34 -4.50 -4.94
C TYR A 247 0.33 -6.01 -5.04
N VAL A 248 -0.80 -6.62 -5.41
CA VAL A 248 -0.93 -8.07 -5.63
C VAL A 248 0.21 -8.65 -6.47
N PRO A 249 0.68 -8.00 -7.56
CA PRO A 249 1.82 -8.52 -8.32
C PRO A 249 3.10 -8.73 -7.50
N TYR A 250 3.40 -7.85 -6.53
CA TYR A 250 4.58 -8.00 -5.67
C TYR A 250 4.42 -9.16 -4.68
N PHE A 251 3.23 -9.34 -4.13
CA PHE A 251 2.90 -10.47 -3.26
C PHE A 251 2.99 -11.80 -4.01
N VAL A 252 2.44 -11.88 -5.22
CA VAL A 252 2.54 -13.06 -6.09
C VAL A 252 3.98 -13.35 -6.49
N LEU A 253 4.77 -12.32 -6.81
CA LEU A 253 6.19 -12.47 -7.14
C LEU A 253 6.95 -13.08 -5.97
N LEU A 254 6.75 -12.55 -4.74
CA LEU A 254 7.40 -13.10 -3.55
C LEU A 254 6.97 -14.56 -3.30
N ALA A 255 5.66 -14.85 -3.36
CA ALA A 255 5.15 -16.21 -3.21
C ALA A 255 5.78 -17.19 -4.22
N THR A 256 5.97 -16.77 -5.46
CA THR A 256 6.57 -17.59 -6.52
C THR A 256 8.05 -17.85 -6.27
N LEU A 257 8.81 -16.82 -5.85
CA LEU A 257 10.22 -16.97 -5.48
C LEU A 257 10.38 -17.95 -4.30
N SER A 258 9.56 -17.79 -3.26
CA SER A 258 9.60 -18.66 -2.08
C SER A 258 9.19 -20.10 -2.40
N PHE A 259 8.21 -20.30 -3.29
CA PHE A 259 7.83 -21.62 -3.76
C PHE A 259 8.99 -22.33 -4.48
N ASN A 260 9.70 -21.63 -5.38
CA ASN A 260 10.86 -22.19 -6.07
C ASN A 260 11.94 -22.65 -5.08
N ASP A 261 12.21 -21.85 -4.04
CA ASP A 261 13.21 -22.22 -3.03
C ASP A 261 12.77 -23.44 -2.18
N LEU A 262 11.47 -23.59 -1.91
CA LEU A 262 10.93 -24.79 -1.25
C LEU A 262 11.10 -26.05 -2.11
N VAL A 263 10.82 -25.94 -3.40
CA VAL A 263 11.00 -27.05 -4.36
C VAL A 263 12.48 -27.44 -4.44
N ASP A 264 13.38 -26.46 -4.60
CA ASP A 264 14.83 -26.70 -4.62
C ASP A 264 15.34 -27.35 -3.32
N PHE A 265 14.78 -26.96 -2.17
CA PHE A 265 15.13 -27.57 -0.89
C PHE A 265 14.66 -29.02 -0.78
N SER A 266 13.44 -29.32 -1.26
CA SER A 266 12.90 -30.69 -1.25
C SER A 266 13.66 -31.62 -2.20
N GLY A 267 14.06 -31.13 -3.38
CA GLY A 267 14.81 -31.90 -4.37
C GLY A 267 16.27 -32.17 -4.00
N LYS A 268 16.85 -31.43 -3.05
CA LYS A 268 18.20 -31.70 -2.49
C LYS A 268 18.21 -32.75 -1.39
N LYS A 269 17.04 -33.12 -0.86
CA LYS A 269 16.89 -34.10 0.22
C LYS A 269 16.43 -35.49 -0.25
N GLY A 270 15.97 -35.61 -1.51
CA GLY A 270 15.68 -36.89 -2.18
C GLY A 270 16.88 -37.38 -2.96
#